data_AF-A0A2D3VT55-F1
#
_entry.id   AF-A0A2D3VT55-F1
#
_cell.length_a   1.000
_cell.length_b   1.000
_cell.length_c   1.000
_cell.angle_alpha   90.00
_cell.angle_beta   90.00
_cell.angle_gamma   90.00
#
_symmetry.space_group_name_H-M   'P 1'
#
loop_
_entity.id
_entity.type
_entity.pdbx_description
1 polymer ?
#
loop_
_entity_poly.entity_id
_entity_poly.type
_entity_poly.pdbx_seq_one_letter_code
_entity_poly.pdbx_strand_id
1 'polypeptide(L)'
;MKCYFFVIFALVLGGCGASGECETAAPTPSTTFVVDGVDYSTITVERGPVLFAKVTDVNGLEAKNTNFGFDNTYSFSTLPSLPITASGGYIDLNFDGKLDGNDTKLDINLTSYTNIISPITTLIENNTTKLNYFMNAYDLNKSQLLQTVPSHNIQTIVLSNGIFQGLKNGYSFHSDDFNTTLNDINTTYSQTYNNETNLSIIAMGLENAVMDNLGTSKLESNESVIIDQILANDFFIAPLTLADGNFSRSVSSTDLLDKIWNISFKLNEITDKSNIDIGIKITKLSSGTIGNIVIENTNLVNGALSTPSKISIYGANTSASSSSTSYSSSHTIAQNALALIGDKLLINLGYIINNQTIVSSSKFATASAYNVELFITQLSIDGIAFTDSIDIQINKEQNVTIESGTKIIGNLVIGN
;
A
#
# COMPACT_ATOMS: atom_id res chain seq x y z
N MET A 1 -42.89 -26.35 45.76
CA MET A 1 -44.11 -26.67 44.98
C MET A 1 -43.65 -27.11 43.60
N LYS A 2 -44.01 -28.32 43.14
CA LYS A 2 -43.62 -28.94 41.84
C LYS A 2 -42.19 -28.68 41.34
N CYS A 3 -41.24 -29.50 41.80
CA CYS A 3 -40.13 -29.92 40.94
C CYS A 3 -40.67 -30.83 39.83
N TYR A 4 -39.94 -30.98 38.72
CA TYR A 4 -40.05 -32.16 37.86
C TYR A 4 -38.78 -32.99 37.98
N PHE A 5 -38.96 -34.30 38.01
CA PHE A 5 -37.96 -35.31 38.33
C PHE A 5 -38.22 -36.48 37.39
N PHE A 6 -37.20 -36.96 36.69
CA PHE A 6 -37.31 -38.13 35.82
C PHE A 6 -36.07 -39.00 36.01
N VAL A 7 -36.26 -40.23 36.47
CA VAL A 7 -35.18 -41.16 36.84
C VAL A 7 -35.56 -42.57 36.41
N ILE A 8 -34.68 -43.17 35.60
CA ILE A 8 -34.53 -44.61 35.38
C ILE A 8 -33.00 -44.79 35.27
N PHE A 9 -32.28 -45.24 36.32
CA PHE A 9 -31.98 -46.64 36.69
C PHE A 9 -31.41 -47.47 35.51
N ALA A 10 -30.33 -48.26 35.63
CA ALA A 10 -29.65 -48.78 36.81
C ALA A 10 -28.18 -49.20 36.54
N LEU A 11 -27.36 -49.29 37.61
CA LEU A 11 -26.55 -50.46 38.07
C LEU A 11 -25.77 -51.31 37.01
N VAL A 12 -24.52 -51.77 37.19
CA VAL A 12 -23.43 -51.72 38.22
C VAL A 12 -22.09 -51.86 37.44
N LEU A 13 -20.84 -51.74 37.92
CA LEU A 13 -20.05 -51.60 39.18
C LEU A 13 -18.92 -50.56 38.91
N GLY A 14 -18.01 -50.16 39.81
CA GLY A 14 -17.79 -50.43 41.24
C GLY A 14 -16.31 -50.19 41.61
N GLY A 15 -16.03 -49.37 42.65
CA GLY A 15 -14.66 -49.02 43.08
C GLY A 15 -14.68 -48.15 44.34
N CYS A 16 -13.78 -48.43 45.29
CA CYS A 16 -13.80 -47.82 46.62
C CYS A 16 -12.44 -47.22 46.99
N GLY A 17 -12.45 -46.07 47.67
CA GLY A 17 -11.39 -45.67 48.58
C GLY A 17 -10.23 -44.86 47.99
N ALA A 18 -10.38 -43.54 47.92
CA ALA A 18 -9.29 -42.59 48.06
C ALA A 18 -9.81 -41.32 48.78
N SER A 19 -9.11 -40.87 49.82
CA SER A 19 -9.44 -39.63 50.53
C SER A 19 -8.87 -38.44 49.76
N GLY A 20 -9.70 -37.80 48.92
CA GLY A 20 -9.37 -36.51 48.32
C GLY A 20 -9.66 -35.38 49.30
N GLU A 21 -8.62 -34.66 49.72
CA GLU A 21 -8.79 -33.37 50.38
C GLU A 21 -9.39 -32.37 49.39
N CYS A 22 -10.24 -31.46 49.88
CA CYS A 22 -10.91 -30.48 49.03
C CYS A 22 -9.97 -29.30 48.72
N GLU A 23 -8.89 -29.57 47.97
CA GLU A 23 -8.06 -28.51 47.39
C GLU A 23 -8.93 -27.66 46.46
N THR A 24 -9.23 -26.44 46.90
CA THR A 24 -9.70 -25.39 46.01
C THR A 24 -8.56 -25.05 45.06
N ALA A 25 -8.57 -25.67 43.87
CA ALA A 25 -7.57 -25.43 42.84
C ALA A 25 -7.39 -23.92 42.63
N ALA A 26 -6.20 -23.42 42.94
CA ALA A 26 -5.87 -22.02 42.72
C ALA A 26 -6.07 -21.70 41.23
N PRO A 27 -6.67 -20.55 40.88
CA PRO A 27 -6.91 -20.22 39.48
C PRO A 27 -5.57 -20.18 38.74
N THR A 28 -5.41 -21.07 37.76
CA THR A 28 -4.20 -21.15 36.94
C THR A 28 -3.94 -19.76 36.34
N PRO A 29 -2.76 -19.15 36.59
CA PRO A 29 -2.52 -17.78 36.15
C PRO A 29 -2.58 -17.73 34.61
N SER A 30 -3.35 -16.77 34.08
CA SER A 30 -3.50 -16.60 32.64
C SER A 30 -2.13 -16.34 32.00
N THR A 31 -1.73 -17.22 31.09
CA THR A 31 -0.53 -17.05 30.27
C THR A 31 -0.70 -15.93 29.23
N THR A 32 -1.93 -15.52 28.95
CA THR A 32 -2.27 -14.40 28.06
C THR A 32 -2.75 -13.17 28.82
N PHE A 33 -2.61 -12.01 28.18
CA PHE A 33 -3.08 -10.71 28.66
C PHE A 33 -4.13 -10.10 27.71
N VAL A 34 -4.94 -9.19 28.25
CA VAL A 34 -5.75 -8.25 27.47
C VAL A 34 -4.96 -6.95 27.31
N VAL A 35 -5.08 -6.26 26.18
CA VAL A 35 -4.53 -4.91 25.99
C VAL A 35 -5.70 -3.94 25.84
N ASP A 36 -6.01 -3.22 26.91
CA ASP A 36 -7.10 -2.26 26.94
C ASP A 36 -6.74 -1.02 26.09
N GLY A 37 -7.76 -0.41 25.46
CA GLY A 37 -7.62 0.87 24.76
C GLY A 37 -6.90 0.81 23.40
N VAL A 38 -6.65 -0.38 22.83
CA VAL A 38 -6.12 -0.50 21.46
C VAL A 38 -7.19 -0.12 20.45
N ASP A 39 -6.90 0.87 19.60
CA ASP A 39 -7.68 1.14 18.39
C ASP A 39 -7.08 0.39 17.20
N TYR A 40 -7.92 -0.33 16.46
CA TYR A 40 -7.55 -1.11 15.27
C TYR A 40 -7.98 -0.43 13.96
N SER A 41 -8.40 0.84 14.01
CA SER A 41 -8.67 1.67 12.82
C SER A 41 -7.44 1.76 11.90
N THR A 42 -6.26 1.93 12.50
CA THR A 42 -4.95 1.92 11.84
C THR A 42 -4.02 0.94 12.52
N ILE A 43 -3.44 0.03 11.72
CA ILE A 43 -2.43 -0.95 12.07
C ILE A 43 -1.08 -0.47 11.52
N THR A 44 -0.01 -0.46 12.31
CA THR A 44 1.35 -0.11 11.87
C THR A 44 2.23 -1.36 11.82
N VAL A 45 2.94 -1.58 10.72
CA VAL A 45 3.92 -2.68 10.56
C VAL A 45 5.34 -2.10 10.64
N GLU A 46 6.01 -2.30 11.76
CA GLU A 46 7.28 -1.65 12.05
C GLU A 46 8.35 -2.65 12.48
N ARG A 47 9.43 -2.70 11.70
CA ARG A 47 10.76 -3.07 12.14
C ARG A 47 11.64 -1.82 12.02
N GLY A 48 12.03 -1.47 10.80
CA GLY A 48 11.81 -0.11 10.26
C GLY A 48 10.48 -0.08 9.47
N PRO A 49 10.10 1.03 8.82
CA PRO A 49 8.82 1.14 8.11
C PRO A 49 8.65 0.02 7.06
N VAL A 50 7.64 -0.84 7.22
CA VAL A 50 7.44 -1.97 6.29
C VAL A 50 6.41 -1.60 5.21
N LEU A 51 6.95 -1.27 4.04
CA LEU A 51 6.24 -0.91 2.83
C LEU A 51 5.68 -2.16 2.13
N PHE A 52 4.52 -2.04 1.47
CA PHE A 52 3.89 -3.10 0.66
C PHE A 52 3.71 -4.47 1.36
N ALA A 53 3.59 -4.53 2.68
CA ALA A 53 3.36 -5.78 3.41
C ALA A 53 1.93 -6.29 3.22
N LYS A 54 1.75 -7.62 3.12
CA LYS A 54 0.44 -8.26 3.18
C LYS A 54 0.02 -8.42 4.64
N VAL A 55 -0.98 -7.66 5.08
CA VAL A 55 -1.48 -7.66 6.47
C VAL A 55 -2.85 -8.35 6.54
N THR A 56 -2.93 -9.47 7.27
CA THR A 56 -4.16 -10.27 7.40
C THR A 56 -4.50 -10.63 8.84
N ASP A 57 -5.80 -10.70 9.16
CA ASP A 57 -6.34 -11.22 10.42
C ASP A 57 -6.31 -12.77 10.46
N VAL A 58 -6.62 -13.37 11.62
CA VAL A 58 -6.60 -14.84 11.80
C VAL A 58 -7.61 -15.60 10.93
N ASN A 59 -8.64 -14.94 10.39
CA ASN A 59 -9.62 -15.52 9.47
C ASN A 59 -9.25 -15.32 7.99
N GLY A 60 -8.15 -14.61 7.69
CA GLY A 60 -7.77 -14.23 6.33
C GLY A 60 -8.49 -13.00 5.78
N LEU A 61 -9.13 -12.18 6.62
CA LEU A 61 -9.49 -10.81 6.23
C LEU A 61 -8.20 -10.03 6.00
N GLU A 62 -8.17 -9.16 4.99
CA GLU A 62 -6.97 -8.42 4.57
C GLU A 62 -7.15 -6.91 4.78
N ALA A 63 -6.15 -6.28 5.40
CA ALA A 63 -6.09 -4.83 5.57
C ALA A 63 -5.49 -4.17 4.33
N LYS A 64 -6.00 -2.98 3.98
CA LYS A 64 -5.46 -2.16 2.90
C LYS A 64 -4.49 -1.13 3.45
N ASN A 65 -3.32 -1.01 2.83
CA ASN A 65 -2.38 0.05 3.16
C ASN A 65 -3.03 1.45 3.00
N THR A 66 -2.74 2.40 3.90
CA THR A 66 -3.38 3.72 3.95
C THR A 66 -2.80 4.73 2.95
N ASN A 67 -1.58 4.51 2.46
CA ASN A 67 -0.89 5.31 1.44
C ASN A 67 -0.38 4.43 0.28
N PHE A 68 -1.20 3.46 -0.16
CA PHE A 68 -0.96 2.60 -1.34
C PHE A 68 0.35 1.78 -1.34
N GLY A 69 0.96 1.58 -0.18
CA GLY A 69 2.20 0.84 0.06
C GLY A 69 3.39 1.73 0.40
N PHE A 70 3.27 3.05 0.21
CA PHE A 70 4.29 4.06 0.55
C PHE A 70 4.18 4.60 1.99
N ASP A 71 3.50 3.86 2.87
CA ASP A 71 3.60 4.03 4.32
C ASP A 71 3.67 2.64 4.99
N ASN A 72 3.91 2.63 6.30
CA ASN A 72 3.90 1.42 7.11
C ASN A 72 2.54 1.16 7.79
N THR A 73 1.45 1.77 7.29
CA THR A 73 0.14 1.77 7.94
C THR A 73 -0.99 1.16 7.10
N TYR A 74 -1.90 0.46 7.76
CA TYR A 74 -2.88 -0.43 7.13
C TYR A 74 -4.21 -0.33 7.88
N SER A 75 -5.33 -0.44 7.16
CA SER A 75 -6.69 -0.31 7.70
C SER A 75 -7.56 -1.49 7.30
N PHE A 76 -8.33 -2.03 8.24
CA PHE A 76 -9.34 -3.05 7.98
C PHE A 76 -10.70 -2.40 7.74
N SER A 77 -11.51 -2.99 6.85
CA SER A 77 -12.90 -2.56 6.60
C SER A 77 -13.87 -2.88 7.75
N THR A 78 -13.48 -3.77 8.65
CA THR A 78 -14.20 -4.19 9.86
C THR A 78 -13.19 -4.54 10.95
N LEU A 79 -13.60 -4.55 12.23
CA LEU A 79 -12.70 -4.92 13.34
C LEU A 79 -12.05 -6.31 13.09
N PRO A 80 -10.71 -6.43 13.05
CA PRO A 80 -10.02 -7.69 12.77
C PRO A 80 -10.07 -8.67 13.96
N SER A 81 -9.98 -9.97 13.67
CA SER A 81 -9.81 -11.01 14.68
C SER A 81 -8.34 -11.33 14.91
N LEU A 82 -7.93 -11.39 16.18
CA LEU A 82 -6.53 -11.56 16.57
C LEU A 82 -6.07 -13.03 16.53
N PRO A 83 -4.78 -13.29 16.26
CA PRO A 83 -3.73 -12.32 15.94
C PRO A 83 -3.81 -11.78 14.50
N ILE A 84 -3.18 -10.62 14.29
CA ILE A 84 -2.96 -10.02 12.97
C ILE A 84 -1.52 -10.34 12.55
N THR A 85 -1.33 -10.74 11.30
CA THR A 85 -0.01 -11.10 10.72
C THR A 85 0.32 -10.19 9.55
N ALA A 86 1.53 -9.64 9.53
CA ALA A 86 2.15 -9.02 8.36
C ALA A 86 3.13 -10.03 7.71
N SER A 87 3.12 -10.10 6.38
CA SER A 87 3.93 -11.05 5.61
C SER A 87 4.38 -10.44 4.29
N GLY A 88 5.62 -10.72 3.89
CA GLY A 88 6.25 -10.05 2.75
C GLY A 88 6.36 -8.53 2.95
N GLY A 89 6.45 -7.80 1.84
CA GLY A 89 6.78 -6.38 1.84
C GLY A 89 8.27 -6.12 1.97
N TYR A 90 8.63 -4.87 2.24
CA TYR A 90 9.99 -4.36 2.20
C TYR A 90 10.25 -3.42 3.37
N ILE A 91 11.41 -3.55 4.00
CA ILE A 91 11.85 -2.68 5.08
C ILE A 91 12.51 -1.46 4.42
N ASP A 92 11.92 -0.28 4.59
CA ASP A 92 12.55 1.00 4.28
C ASP A 92 13.78 1.17 5.20
N LEU A 93 14.97 1.20 4.59
CA LEU A 93 16.24 1.33 5.30
C LEU A 93 16.80 2.76 5.28
N ASN A 94 16.15 3.72 4.62
CA ASN A 94 16.60 5.12 4.52
C ASN A 94 15.58 6.14 5.10
N PHE A 95 14.39 5.68 5.47
CA PHE A 95 13.24 6.41 6.00
C PHE A 95 12.70 7.49 5.04
N ASP A 96 12.78 7.25 3.73
CA ASP A 96 12.38 8.19 2.68
C ASP A 96 11.05 7.84 1.96
N GLY A 97 10.41 6.73 2.35
CA GLY A 97 9.06 6.33 1.94
C GLY A 97 8.93 5.88 0.47
N LYS A 98 10.05 5.63 -0.21
CA LYS A 98 10.08 4.96 -1.53
C LYS A 98 10.54 3.52 -1.37
N LEU A 99 10.54 2.80 -2.48
CA LEU A 99 11.04 1.42 -2.55
C LEU A 99 12.14 1.35 -3.63
N ASP A 100 13.40 1.46 -3.20
CA ASP A 100 14.56 1.53 -4.09
C ASP A 100 15.74 0.62 -3.67
N GLY A 101 16.90 0.80 -4.31
CA GLY A 101 18.10 -0.01 -4.05
C GLY A 101 18.74 0.16 -2.66
N ASN A 102 18.19 1.01 -1.80
CA ASN A 102 18.57 1.09 -0.39
C ASN A 102 17.84 0.04 0.46
N ASP A 103 16.69 -0.45 0.02
CA ASP A 103 15.75 -1.23 0.83
C ASP A 103 15.96 -2.73 0.69
N THR A 104 15.18 -3.52 1.43
CA THR A 104 15.33 -4.98 1.48
C THR A 104 14.03 -5.68 1.83
N LYS A 105 13.88 -6.95 1.45
CA LYS A 105 12.63 -7.71 1.60
C LYS A 105 12.40 -8.12 3.05
N LEU A 106 11.18 -7.94 3.56
CA LEU A 106 10.75 -8.58 4.81
C LEU A 106 10.41 -10.05 4.50
N ASP A 107 11.28 -10.95 4.93
CA ASP A 107 11.23 -12.39 4.65
C ASP A 107 11.05 -13.24 5.93
N ILE A 108 10.52 -12.62 6.99
CA ILE A 108 9.88 -13.29 8.12
C ILE A 108 8.47 -12.72 8.31
N ASN A 109 7.52 -13.56 8.74
CA ASN A 109 6.20 -13.06 9.14
C ASN A 109 6.30 -12.40 10.52
N LEU A 110 5.67 -11.23 10.66
CA LEU A 110 5.52 -10.53 11.94
C LEU A 110 4.07 -10.62 12.39
N THR A 111 3.84 -10.81 13.69
CA THR A 111 2.51 -11.14 14.24
C THR A 111 2.22 -10.29 15.48
N SER A 112 0.95 -9.92 15.71
CA SER A 112 0.56 -9.14 16.88
C SER A 112 -0.85 -9.42 17.38
N TYR A 113 -1.06 -9.06 18.64
CA TYR A 113 -2.35 -8.98 19.32
C TYR A 113 -2.70 -7.52 19.69
N THR A 114 -2.07 -6.56 19.01
CA THR A 114 -2.36 -5.12 19.06
C THR A 114 -2.32 -4.53 17.65
N ASN A 115 -2.52 -3.22 17.54
CA ASN A 115 -2.42 -2.49 16.28
C ASN A 115 -0.98 -2.20 15.84
N ILE A 116 0.03 -2.50 16.66
CA ILE A 116 1.45 -2.44 16.25
C ILE A 116 1.92 -3.86 15.95
N ILE A 117 2.42 -4.10 14.74
CA ILE A 117 3.02 -5.36 14.31
C ILE A 117 4.52 -5.15 14.18
N SER A 118 5.29 -5.66 15.13
CA SER A 118 6.75 -5.49 15.19
C SER A 118 7.47 -6.75 15.64
N PRO A 119 8.81 -6.84 15.52
CA PRO A 119 9.57 -7.93 16.12
C PRO A 119 9.28 -8.10 17.62
N ILE A 120 9.07 -7.00 18.35
CA ILE A 120 8.73 -7.00 19.79
C ILE A 120 7.39 -7.72 20.03
N THR A 121 6.32 -7.33 19.32
CA THR A 121 5.00 -7.98 19.49
C THR A 121 5.00 -9.41 18.99
N THR A 122 5.73 -9.67 17.90
CA THR A 122 5.90 -10.99 17.30
C THR A 122 6.55 -11.96 18.27
N LEU A 123 7.62 -11.54 18.96
CA LEU A 123 8.26 -12.37 19.96
C LEU A 123 7.42 -12.52 21.23
N ILE A 124 6.68 -11.49 21.65
CA ILE A 124 5.86 -11.55 22.87
C ILE A 124 4.65 -12.49 22.72
N GLU A 125 4.06 -12.65 21.53
CA GLU A 125 3.00 -13.65 21.23
C GLU A 125 1.76 -13.63 22.16
N ASN A 126 1.46 -12.49 22.79
CA ASN A 126 0.49 -12.41 23.91
C ASN A 126 0.84 -13.37 25.08
N ASN A 127 2.13 -13.46 25.43
CA ASN A 127 2.63 -14.26 26.54
C ASN A 127 3.06 -13.36 27.71
N THR A 128 2.38 -13.48 28.86
CA THR A 128 2.63 -12.70 30.07
C THR A 128 4.06 -12.88 30.61
N THR A 129 4.67 -14.06 30.48
CA THR A 129 6.05 -14.30 30.93
C THR A 129 7.05 -13.55 30.06
N LYS A 130 6.89 -13.58 28.72
CA LYS A 130 7.76 -12.83 27.80
C LYS A 130 7.60 -11.32 27.96
N LEU A 131 6.37 -10.83 28.11
CA LEU A 131 6.07 -9.43 28.40
C LEU A 131 6.78 -8.97 29.69
N ASN A 132 6.58 -9.69 30.79
CA ASN A 132 7.19 -9.35 32.09
C ASN A 132 8.72 -9.40 32.06
N TYR A 133 9.32 -10.30 31.28
CA TYR A 133 10.77 -10.33 31.07
C TYR A 133 11.27 -9.02 30.44
N PHE A 134 10.71 -8.62 29.29
CA PHE A 134 11.15 -7.40 28.61
C PHE A 134 10.85 -6.12 29.41
N MET A 135 9.72 -6.07 30.13
CA MET A 135 9.42 -4.96 31.03
C MET A 135 10.50 -4.78 32.11
N ASN A 136 10.89 -5.87 32.78
CA ASN A 136 11.88 -5.83 33.86
C ASN A 136 13.34 -5.67 33.36
N ALA A 137 13.67 -6.22 32.19
CA ALA A 137 15.03 -6.20 31.67
C ALA A 137 15.44 -4.88 30.99
N TYR A 138 14.46 -4.11 30.48
CA TYR A 138 14.69 -2.86 29.72
C TYR A 138 14.08 -1.61 30.37
N ASP A 139 13.53 -1.72 31.58
CA ASP A 139 12.77 -0.66 32.28
C ASP A 139 11.65 -0.06 31.40
N LEU A 140 10.88 -0.95 30.77
CA LEU A 140 9.81 -0.61 29.83
C LEU A 140 8.43 -0.92 30.40
N ASN A 141 7.48 -0.03 30.17
CA ASN A 141 6.08 -0.30 30.50
C ASN A 141 5.34 -1.03 29.36
N LYS A 142 4.19 -1.63 29.69
CA LYS A 142 3.37 -2.42 28.75
C LYS A 142 2.93 -1.66 27.50
N SER A 143 2.69 -0.35 27.57
CA SER A 143 2.31 0.47 26.40
C SER A 143 3.53 0.73 25.49
N GLN A 144 4.73 0.90 26.05
CA GLN A 144 5.97 1.00 25.25
C GLN A 144 6.23 -0.28 24.45
N LEU A 145 6.02 -1.46 25.04
CA LEU A 145 6.27 -2.74 24.36
C LEU A 145 5.20 -3.15 23.34
N LEU A 146 3.95 -2.65 23.47
CA LEU A 146 2.79 -3.19 22.73
C LEU A 146 1.98 -2.16 21.92
N GLN A 147 2.17 -0.86 22.16
CA GLN A 147 1.40 0.23 21.52
C GLN A 147 2.28 1.36 20.97
N THR A 148 3.58 1.38 21.27
CA THR A 148 4.53 2.35 20.72
C THR A 148 5.18 1.75 19.47
N VAL A 149 5.18 2.52 18.37
CA VAL A 149 5.95 2.19 17.15
C VAL A 149 7.45 2.17 17.53
N PRO A 150 8.19 1.08 17.28
CA PRO A 150 9.60 0.95 17.64
C PRO A 150 10.49 2.19 17.42
N SER A 151 10.39 2.85 16.27
CA SER A 151 11.18 4.06 15.92
C SER A 151 10.89 5.29 16.79
N HIS A 152 9.81 5.31 17.58
CA HIS A 152 9.46 6.43 18.46
C HIS A 152 10.12 6.38 19.85
N ASN A 153 10.89 5.34 20.19
CA ASN A 153 11.63 5.28 21.46
C ASN A 153 12.95 4.50 21.33
N ILE A 154 14.04 5.02 21.92
CA ILE A 154 15.40 4.45 21.80
C ILE A 154 15.47 2.99 22.28
N GLN A 155 14.90 2.69 23.44
CA GLN A 155 14.90 1.33 23.98
C GLN A 155 14.12 0.37 23.06
N THR A 156 13.01 0.81 22.44
CA THR A 156 12.28 -0.02 21.48
C THR A 156 12.98 -0.15 20.12
N ILE A 157 13.76 0.83 19.65
CA ILE A 157 14.63 0.67 18.46
C ILE A 157 15.64 -0.46 18.72
N VAL A 158 16.41 -0.35 19.82
CA VAL A 158 17.45 -1.31 20.20
C VAL A 158 16.87 -2.70 20.39
N LEU A 159 15.75 -2.80 21.10
CA LEU A 159 15.06 -4.06 21.38
C LEU A 159 14.48 -4.70 20.11
N SER A 160 13.82 -3.92 19.24
CA SER A 160 13.26 -4.39 17.97
C SER A 160 14.35 -4.99 17.06
N ASN A 161 15.48 -4.30 16.95
CA ASN A 161 16.62 -4.72 16.12
C ASN A 161 17.27 -6.02 16.63
N GLY A 162 17.58 -6.09 17.93
CA GLY A 162 18.16 -7.31 18.52
C GLY A 162 17.19 -8.49 18.51
N ILE A 163 15.88 -8.26 18.69
CA ILE A 163 14.87 -9.31 18.52
C ILE A 163 14.79 -9.79 17.07
N PHE A 164 14.78 -8.88 16.08
CA PHE A 164 14.76 -9.27 14.66
C PHE A 164 15.95 -10.15 14.29
N GLN A 165 17.17 -9.75 14.68
CA GLN A 165 18.39 -10.53 14.43
C GLN A 165 18.34 -11.89 15.14
N GLY A 166 17.86 -11.95 16.39
CA GLY A 166 17.68 -13.21 17.13
C GLY A 166 16.66 -14.16 16.49
N LEU A 167 15.49 -13.64 16.09
CA LEU A 167 14.47 -14.39 15.35
C LEU A 167 15.02 -14.92 14.02
N LYS A 168 15.77 -14.08 13.29
CA LYS A 168 16.38 -14.41 11.99
C LYS A 168 17.41 -15.53 12.08
N ASN A 169 18.22 -15.55 13.13
CA ASN A 169 19.19 -16.61 13.38
C ASN A 169 18.55 -17.88 13.98
N GLY A 170 17.22 -17.89 14.19
CA GLY A 170 16.50 -19.02 14.78
C GLY A 170 16.80 -19.21 16.27
N TYR A 171 17.30 -18.19 16.96
CA TYR A 171 17.67 -18.29 18.37
C TYR A 171 16.43 -18.37 19.26
N SER A 172 16.39 -19.38 20.13
CA SER A 172 15.36 -19.53 21.16
C SER A 172 15.34 -18.31 22.09
N PHE A 173 14.14 -17.84 22.43
CA PHE A 173 13.96 -16.79 23.43
C PHE A 173 14.78 -17.06 24.70
N HIS A 174 15.58 -16.07 25.09
CA HIS A 174 16.43 -16.09 26.28
C HIS A 174 17.58 -17.14 26.27
N SER A 175 17.98 -17.66 25.09
CA SER A 175 19.27 -18.36 24.95
C SER A 175 20.46 -17.41 25.13
N ASP A 176 21.65 -17.96 25.39
CA ASP A 176 22.87 -17.16 25.50
C ASP A 176 23.17 -16.40 24.19
N ASP A 177 22.96 -17.01 23.02
CA ASP A 177 23.12 -16.36 21.71
C ASP A 177 22.11 -15.21 21.50
N PHE A 178 20.87 -15.40 21.94
CA PHE A 178 19.81 -14.40 21.88
C PHE A 178 20.10 -13.20 22.80
N ASN A 179 20.51 -13.49 24.04
CA ASN A 179 20.91 -12.47 25.02
C ASN A 179 22.20 -11.75 24.56
N THR A 180 23.14 -12.44 23.91
CA THR A 180 24.35 -11.85 23.32
C THR A 180 24.01 -10.90 22.18
N THR A 181 23.15 -11.33 21.25
CA THR A 181 22.65 -10.50 20.14
C THR A 181 22.04 -9.19 20.63
N LEU A 182 21.23 -9.25 21.70
CA LEU A 182 20.63 -8.06 22.33
C LEU A 182 21.69 -7.14 22.98
N ASN A 183 22.71 -7.70 23.62
CA ASN A 183 23.82 -6.94 24.20
C ASN A 183 24.71 -6.29 23.13
N ASP A 184 24.92 -6.96 22.00
CA ASP A 184 25.72 -6.44 20.88
C ASP A 184 25.04 -5.22 20.25
N ILE A 185 23.74 -5.28 19.93
CA ILE A 185 22.99 -4.13 19.38
C ILE A 185 22.93 -2.97 20.39
N ASN A 186 22.74 -3.26 21.68
CA ASN A 186 22.83 -2.23 22.72
C ASN A 186 24.24 -1.62 22.84
N THR A 187 25.29 -2.40 22.56
CA THR A 187 26.68 -1.93 22.52
C THR A 187 26.93 -1.06 21.29
N THR A 188 26.45 -1.44 20.10
CA THR A 188 26.49 -0.61 18.88
C THR A 188 25.81 0.73 19.11
N TYR A 189 24.61 0.73 19.71
CA TYR A 189 23.94 1.97 20.14
C TYR A 189 24.81 2.80 21.10
N SER A 190 25.30 2.16 22.16
CA SER A 190 26.06 2.83 23.24
C SER A 190 27.43 3.35 22.81
N GLN A 191 27.98 2.89 21.67
CA GLN A 191 29.26 3.34 21.12
C GLN A 191 29.09 4.36 19.98
N THR A 192 28.13 4.15 19.08
CA THR A 192 27.98 4.94 17.85
C THR A 192 26.96 6.08 17.98
N TYR A 193 25.89 5.89 18.76
CA TYR A 193 24.71 6.75 18.76
C TYR A 193 24.37 7.38 20.12
N ASN A 194 25.20 7.16 21.14
CA ASN A 194 24.97 7.61 22.53
C ASN A 194 24.83 9.13 22.75
N ASN A 195 25.26 9.96 21.79
CA ASN A 195 25.10 11.42 21.78
C ASN A 195 24.11 11.91 20.71
N GLU A 196 23.54 11.01 19.91
CA GLU A 196 22.49 11.34 18.95
C GLU A 196 21.15 11.48 19.68
N THR A 197 20.30 12.38 19.20
CA THR A 197 18.95 12.66 19.73
C THR A 197 17.87 12.54 18.67
N ASN A 198 18.23 12.53 17.39
CA ASN A 198 17.34 12.26 16.29
C ASN A 198 17.07 10.74 16.16
N LEU A 199 15.90 10.32 16.63
CA LEU A 199 15.49 8.90 16.62
C LEU A 199 15.56 8.27 15.22
N SER A 200 15.28 9.01 14.15
CA SER A 200 15.35 8.48 12.78
C SER A 200 16.78 8.15 12.34
N ILE A 201 17.79 8.91 12.81
CA ILE A 201 19.21 8.61 12.55
C ILE A 201 19.63 7.36 13.34
N ILE A 202 19.18 7.22 14.59
CA ILE A 202 19.45 6.06 15.44
C ILE A 202 18.80 4.79 14.85
N ALA A 203 17.53 4.90 14.41
CA ALA A 203 16.80 3.82 13.76
C ALA A 203 17.49 3.40 12.46
N MET A 204 17.61 4.29 11.47
CA MET A 204 18.30 4.03 10.20
C MET A 204 19.70 3.41 10.41
N GLY A 205 20.47 3.93 11.38
CA GLY A 205 21.80 3.43 11.70
C GLY A 205 21.82 1.97 12.19
N LEU A 206 20.96 1.65 13.17
CA LEU A 206 20.86 0.28 13.71
C LEU A 206 20.19 -0.68 12.73
N GLU A 207 19.21 -0.22 11.96
CA GLU A 207 18.52 -1.01 10.93
C GLU A 207 19.47 -1.49 9.83
N ASN A 208 20.33 -0.61 9.31
CA ASN A 208 21.37 -1.00 8.36
C ASN A 208 22.42 -1.92 9.01
N ALA A 209 22.86 -1.63 10.24
CA ALA A 209 23.82 -2.48 10.95
C ALA A 209 23.31 -3.91 11.18
N VAL A 210 22.01 -4.10 11.50
CA VAL A 210 21.41 -5.43 11.59
C VAL A 210 21.35 -6.13 10.24
N MET A 211 21.05 -5.43 9.15
CA MET A 211 21.01 -6.06 7.82
C MET A 211 22.38 -6.43 7.28
N ASP A 212 23.40 -5.61 7.54
CA ASP A 212 24.80 -5.93 7.26
C ASP A 212 25.26 -7.15 8.08
N ASN A 213 24.95 -7.20 9.39
CA ASN A 213 25.25 -8.34 10.26
C ASN A 213 24.60 -9.65 9.80
N LEU A 214 23.38 -9.57 9.28
CA LEU A 214 22.64 -10.72 8.72
C LEU A 214 23.08 -11.08 7.30
N GLY A 215 23.95 -10.29 6.65
CA GLY A 215 24.35 -10.46 5.27
C GLY A 215 23.19 -10.31 4.27
N THR A 216 22.17 -9.51 4.62
CA THR A 216 20.94 -9.42 3.83
C THR A 216 21.14 -8.53 2.62
N SER A 217 20.85 -9.03 1.42
CA SER A 217 20.91 -8.23 0.20
C SER A 217 19.89 -7.09 0.25
N LYS A 218 20.36 -5.88 -0.09
CA LYS A 218 19.48 -4.79 -0.54
C LYS A 218 18.95 -5.13 -1.94
N LEU A 219 17.86 -4.47 -2.35
CA LEU A 219 17.30 -4.64 -3.68
C LEU A 219 18.32 -4.25 -4.76
N GLU A 220 18.48 -5.09 -5.78
CA GLU A 220 19.28 -4.69 -6.94
C GLU A 220 18.56 -3.56 -7.71
N SER A 221 19.32 -2.70 -8.39
CA SER A 221 18.75 -1.62 -9.21
C SER A 221 17.87 -2.14 -10.36
N ASN A 222 18.03 -3.40 -10.74
CA ASN A 222 17.14 -4.09 -11.68
C ASN A 222 15.80 -4.50 -11.02
N GLU A 223 15.79 -4.90 -9.74
CA GLU A 223 14.57 -5.16 -8.97
C GLU A 223 13.83 -3.86 -8.67
N SER A 224 14.54 -2.77 -8.35
CA SER A 224 13.95 -1.43 -8.25
C SER A 224 13.29 -0.98 -9.57
N VAL A 225 13.89 -1.25 -10.72
CA VAL A 225 13.29 -0.99 -12.05
C VAL A 225 12.13 -1.93 -12.38
N ILE A 226 12.14 -3.18 -11.90
CA ILE A 226 10.97 -4.08 -11.97
C ILE A 226 9.87 -3.59 -11.03
N ILE A 227 10.20 -3.00 -9.88
CA ILE A 227 9.26 -2.41 -8.94
C ILE A 227 8.64 -1.13 -9.52
N ASP A 228 9.39 -0.26 -10.19
CA ASP A 228 8.81 0.83 -11.02
C ASP A 228 7.82 0.30 -12.07
N GLN A 229 8.01 -0.92 -12.57
CA GLN A 229 7.09 -1.61 -13.49
C GLN A 229 5.91 -2.29 -12.78
N ILE A 230 6.06 -2.71 -11.52
CA ILE A 230 4.96 -3.21 -10.66
C ILE A 230 4.09 -2.05 -10.19
N LEU A 231 4.67 -0.91 -9.81
CA LEU A 231 3.99 0.36 -9.58
C LEU A 231 3.23 0.86 -10.83
N ALA A 232 3.63 0.40 -12.03
CA ALA A 232 2.93 0.68 -13.28
C ALA A 232 1.88 -0.38 -13.68
N ASN A 233 1.80 -1.54 -13.04
CA ASN A 233 0.98 -2.68 -13.50
C ASN A 233 0.12 -3.38 -12.41
N ASP A 234 0.57 -3.47 -11.16
CA ASP A 234 -0.14 -4.13 -10.04
C ASP A 234 -0.74 -3.15 -9.01
N PHE A 235 -0.49 -1.84 -9.17
CA PHE A 235 -0.85 -0.80 -8.18
C PHE A 235 -2.36 -0.54 -8.03
N PHE A 236 -3.21 -1.29 -8.74
CA PHE A 236 -4.59 -0.91 -8.99
C PHE A 236 -5.57 -2.08 -8.89
N ILE A 237 -6.75 -1.79 -8.33
CA ILE A 237 -7.96 -2.60 -8.58
C ILE A 237 -8.16 -2.63 -10.10
N ALA A 238 -8.44 -3.82 -10.65
CA ALA A 238 -8.35 -4.15 -12.07
C ALA A 238 -8.79 -3.00 -13.03
N PRO A 239 -8.01 -2.74 -14.11
CA PRO A 239 -8.15 -1.55 -14.96
C PRO A 239 -9.60 -1.34 -15.40
N LEU A 240 -10.10 -0.12 -15.19
CA LEU A 240 -11.52 0.14 -15.19
C LEU A 240 -12.03 0.44 -16.60
N THR A 241 -12.30 -0.60 -17.39
CA THR A 241 -12.87 -0.46 -18.74
C THR A 241 -14.27 0.18 -18.68
N LEU A 242 -14.38 1.39 -19.20
CA LEU A 242 -15.62 2.16 -19.26
C LEU A 242 -16.43 1.74 -20.50
N ALA A 243 -17.52 0.97 -20.35
CA ALA A 243 -18.29 0.49 -21.51
C ALA A 243 -19.00 1.62 -22.27
N ASP A 244 -19.43 2.67 -21.55
CA ASP A 244 -19.98 3.92 -22.11
C ASP A 244 -19.00 5.11 -22.00
N GLY A 245 -17.71 4.83 -21.83
CA GLY A 245 -16.66 5.84 -21.92
C GLY A 245 -16.53 6.31 -23.37
N ASN A 246 -16.73 7.62 -23.61
CA ASN A 246 -16.87 8.18 -24.97
C ASN A 246 -15.52 8.37 -25.71
N PHE A 247 -14.74 7.27 -25.79
CA PHE A 247 -13.34 7.21 -26.21
C PHE A 247 -13.11 6.62 -27.59
N SER A 248 -14.10 5.91 -28.15
CA SER A 248 -14.10 5.44 -29.54
C SER A 248 -14.31 6.60 -30.53
N ARG A 249 -13.49 7.65 -30.43
CA ARG A 249 -13.44 8.79 -31.35
C ARG A 249 -12.18 8.75 -32.19
N SER A 250 -12.34 8.57 -33.49
CA SER A 250 -11.32 8.97 -34.46
C SER A 250 -11.14 10.48 -34.36
N VAL A 251 -9.94 10.94 -34.04
CA VAL A 251 -9.58 12.36 -33.96
C VAL A 251 -8.38 12.64 -34.85
N SER A 252 -8.34 13.83 -35.46
CA SER A 252 -7.24 14.17 -36.37
C SER A 252 -6.03 14.67 -35.58
N SER A 253 -4.84 14.45 -36.13
CA SER A 253 -3.62 15.15 -35.71
C SER A 253 -3.68 16.69 -35.80
N THR A 254 -4.74 17.25 -36.39
CA THR A 254 -5.03 18.70 -36.47
C THR A 254 -6.03 19.20 -35.41
N ASP A 255 -6.62 18.33 -34.59
CA ASP A 255 -7.51 18.74 -33.49
C ASP A 255 -6.75 19.39 -32.32
N LEU A 256 -7.46 20.23 -31.57
CA LEU A 256 -6.95 20.78 -30.30
C LEU A 256 -6.78 19.65 -29.27
N LEU A 257 -5.70 19.67 -28.49
CA LEU A 257 -5.40 18.62 -27.51
C LEU A 257 -6.53 18.40 -26.49
N ASP A 258 -7.25 19.46 -26.09
CA ASP A 258 -8.42 19.39 -25.22
C ASP A 258 -9.57 18.57 -25.84
N LYS A 259 -9.69 18.53 -27.17
CA LYS A 259 -10.65 17.66 -27.88
C LYS A 259 -10.13 16.23 -28.06
N ILE A 260 -8.82 16.04 -28.19
CA ILE A 260 -8.19 14.72 -28.35
C ILE A 260 -8.22 13.96 -27.02
N TRP A 261 -7.84 14.62 -25.93
CA TRP A 261 -7.44 13.94 -24.69
C TRP A 261 -8.44 14.02 -23.54
N ASN A 262 -9.40 14.95 -23.52
CA ASN A 262 -10.28 15.07 -22.34
C ASN A 262 -11.14 13.81 -22.11
N ILE A 263 -11.16 13.37 -20.86
CA ILE A 263 -11.76 12.12 -20.37
C ILE A 263 -12.98 12.45 -19.50
N SER A 264 -14.12 11.80 -19.73
CA SER A 264 -15.27 11.95 -18.83
C SER A 264 -16.05 10.66 -18.67
N PHE A 265 -16.57 10.44 -17.46
CA PHE A 265 -17.37 9.28 -17.08
C PHE A 265 -18.46 9.71 -16.09
N LYS A 266 -19.52 8.89 -15.99
CA LYS A 266 -20.68 9.16 -15.14
C LYS A 266 -20.50 8.50 -13.76
N LEU A 267 -20.76 9.25 -12.69
CA LEU A 267 -20.77 8.72 -11.32
C LEU A 267 -22.13 8.05 -11.03
N ASN A 268 -22.09 6.91 -10.33
CA ASN A 268 -23.30 6.21 -9.84
C ASN A 268 -24.04 7.02 -8.77
N GLU A 269 -23.27 7.76 -7.97
CA GLU A 269 -23.76 8.58 -6.86
C GLU A 269 -22.93 9.86 -6.74
N ILE A 270 -23.60 10.96 -6.40
CA ILE A 270 -22.96 12.22 -6.04
C ILE A 270 -23.07 12.38 -4.51
N THR A 271 -22.46 11.44 -3.78
CA THR A 271 -22.32 11.49 -2.32
C THR A 271 -20.97 12.08 -1.92
N ASP A 272 -20.88 12.63 -0.71
CA ASP A 272 -19.62 13.20 -0.21
C ASP A 272 -18.54 12.11 -0.09
N LYS A 273 -17.38 12.33 -0.73
CA LYS A 273 -16.19 11.47 -0.68
C LYS A 273 -14.94 12.34 -0.45
N SER A 274 -14.12 11.98 0.53
CA SER A 274 -12.81 12.60 0.76
C SER A 274 -11.68 11.74 0.19
N ASN A 275 -10.54 12.37 -0.10
CA ASN A 275 -9.32 11.71 -0.55
C ASN A 275 -9.56 10.80 -1.78
N ILE A 276 -10.17 11.39 -2.80
CA ILE A 276 -10.25 10.81 -4.15
C ILE A 276 -8.90 11.06 -4.82
N ASP A 277 -8.31 9.99 -5.35
CA ASP A 277 -7.10 10.00 -6.16
C ASP A 277 -7.39 9.40 -7.53
N ILE A 278 -6.73 9.92 -8.56
CA ILE A 278 -6.93 9.50 -9.95
C ILE A 278 -5.56 9.28 -10.61
N GLY A 279 -5.26 8.02 -10.93
CA GLY A 279 -4.15 7.61 -11.77
C GLY A 279 -4.58 7.49 -13.24
N ILE A 280 -3.72 7.97 -14.14
CA ILE A 280 -3.88 7.92 -15.59
C ILE A 280 -2.55 7.45 -16.19
N LYS A 281 -2.56 6.35 -16.95
CA LYS A 281 -1.38 5.80 -17.62
C LYS A 281 -1.62 5.81 -19.13
N ILE A 282 -0.75 6.50 -19.88
CA ILE A 282 -0.86 6.69 -21.33
C ILE A 282 0.31 5.98 -21.99
N THR A 283 0.05 4.88 -22.69
CA THR A 283 1.08 4.08 -23.38
C THR A 283 0.97 4.28 -24.89
N LYS A 284 1.97 4.91 -25.52
CA LYS A 284 2.01 5.12 -26.98
C LYS A 284 2.44 3.83 -27.69
N LEU A 285 1.50 3.09 -28.25
CA LEU A 285 1.72 1.73 -28.78
C LEU A 285 2.80 1.67 -29.88
N SER A 286 2.99 2.75 -30.66
CA SER A 286 4.03 2.81 -31.70
C SER A 286 5.46 2.94 -31.18
N SER A 287 5.68 3.16 -29.88
CA SER A 287 7.03 3.34 -29.30
C SER A 287 7.19 2.80 -27.87
N GLY A 288 6.13 2.30 -27.24
CA GLY A 288 6.11 1.87 -25.84
C GLY A 288 6.23 3.01 -24.82
N THR A 289 6.40 4.26 -25.27
CA THR A 289 6.60 5.43 -24.40
C THR A 289 5.42 5.61 -23.44
N ILE A 290 5.72 5.82 -22.15
CA ILE A 290 4.72 5.90 -21.08
C ILE A 290 4.69 7.33 -20.51
N GLY A 291 3.49 7.89 -20.40
CA GLY A 291 3.21 9.08 -19.61
C GLY A 291 2.21 8.77 -18.51
N ASN A 292 2.61 8.91 -17.25
CA ASN A 292 1.72 8.75 -16.09
C ASN A 292 1.36 10.12 -15.51
N ILE A 293 0.09 10.29 -15.14
CA ILE A 293 -0.42 11.46 -14.42
C ILE A 293 -1.17 10.95 -13.20
N VAL A 294 -0.85 11.52 -12.04
CA VAL A 294 -1.51 11.22 -10.76
C VAL A 294 -2.11 12.52 -10.23
N ILE A 295 -3.39 12.49 -9.89
CA ILE A 295 -4.15 13.62 -9.34
C ILE A 295 -4.54 13.24 -7.92
N GLU A 296 -4.06 13.98 -6.93
CA GLU A 296 -4.05 13.56 -5.53
C GLU A 296 -5.02 14.39 -4.67
N ASN A 297 -5.73 13.71 -3.77
CA ASN A 297 -6.58 14.28 -2.73
C ASN A 297 -7.54 15.39 -3.24
N THR A 298 -8.37 15.09 -4.25
CA THR A 298 -9.61 15.85 -4.46
C THR A 298 -10.71 15.33 -3.55
N ASN A 299 -11.70 16.17 -3.25
CA ASN A 299 -12.83 15.82 -2.40
C ASN A 299 -14.12 16.20 -3.13
N LEU A 300 -15.06 15.28 -3.20
CA LEU A 300 -16.43 15.55 -3.63
C LEU A 300 -17.25 15.92 -2.39
N VAL A 301 -17.76 17.15 -2.33
CA VAL A 301 -18.53 17.66 -1.19
C VAL A 301 -19.72 18.46 -1.71
N ASN A 302 -20.94 18.07 -1.32
CA ASN A 302 -22.20 18.68 -1.74
C ASN A 302 -22.34 18.86 -3.26
N GLY A 303 -21.79 17.93 -4.05
CA GLY A 303 -21.81 18.00 -5.52
C GLY A 303 -20.81 18.96 -6.15
N ALA A 304 -19.82 19.45 -5.39
CA ALA A 304 -18.67 20.18 -5.92
C ALA A 304 -17.37 19.40 -5.67
N LEU A 305 -16.44 19.43 -6.62
CA LEU A 305 -15.08 18.90 -6.43
C LEU A 305 -14.15 20.00 -5.91
N SER A 306 -13.34 19.68 -4.92
CA SER A 306 -12.22 20.54 -4.52
C SER A 306 -11.10 20.49 -5.56
N THR A 307 -10.32 21.56 -5.67
CA THR A 307 -9.01 21.48 -6.34
C THR A 307 -8.19 20.33 -5.73
N PRO A 308 -7.54 19.47 -6.53
CA PRO A 308 -6.59 18.47 -6.04
C PRO A 308 -5.47 19.12 -5.22
N SER A 309 -4.95 18.42 -4.20
CA SER A 309 -3.82 18.93 -3.41
C SER A 309 -2.55 19.06 -4.25
N LYS A 310 -2.34 18.09 -5.16
CA LYS A 310 -1.16 17.91 -6.00
C LYS A 310 -1.55 17.19 -7.29
N ILE A 311 -0.85 17.49 -8.37
CA ILE A 311 -0.85 16.70 -9.60
C ILE A 311 0.59 16.41 -9.96
N SER A 312 0.98 15.13 -9.95
CA SER A 312 2.29 14.67 -10.40
C SER A 312 2.20 14.12 -11.82
N ILE A 313 3.22 14.44 -12.62
CA ILE A 313 3.35 13.96 -14.01
C ILE A 313 4.72 13.30 -14.16
N TYR A 314 4.75 12.15 -14.81
CA TYR A 314 5.94 11.35 -15.05
C TYR A 314 6.00 10.98 -16.54
N GLY A 315 7.10 11.30 -17.21
CA GLY A 315 7.38 10.91 -18.59
C GLY A 315 8.60 10.01 -18.66
N ALA A 316 8.43 8.81 -19.20
CA ALA A 316 9.51 7.86 -19.44
C ALA A 316 9.43 7.28 -20.86
N ASN A 317 10.57 7.21 -21.52
CA ASN A 317 10.74 6.27 -22.64
C ASN A 317 11.26 4.96 -22.05
N THR A 318 10.90 3.80 -22.61
CA THR A 318 11.19 2.45 -22.07
C THR A 318 12.68 2.05 -21.98
N SER A 319 13.58 3.01 -22.20
CA SER A 319 15.03 2.87 -22.24
C SER A 319 15.75 4.15 -21.78
N ALA A 320 15.07 5.04 -21.05
CA ALA A 320 15.62 6.29 -20.51
C ALA A 320 15.12 6.54 -19.08
N SER A 321 15.87 7.33 -18.30
CA SER A 321 15.46 7.74 -16.95
C SER A 321 14.14 8.51 -16.97
N SER A 322 13.31 8.28 -15.95
CA SER A 322 12.04 8.97 -15.78
C SER A 322 12.27 10.45 -15.49
N SER A 323 11.42 11.29 -16.09
CA SER A 323 11.38 12.73 -15.86
C SER A 323 10.06 13.08 -15.19
N SER A 324 10.10 13.80 -14.07
CA SER A 324 8.93 14.07 -13.25
C SER A 324 8.75 15.55 -12.94
N THR A 325 7.52 15.94 -12.65
CA THR A 325 7.19 17.27 -12.12
C THR A 325 5.94 17.18 -11.25
N SER A 326 5.64 18.21 -10.47
CA SER A 326 4.44 18.26 -9.63
C SER A 326 3.89 19.67 -9.49
N TYR A 327 2.57 19.78 -9.54
CA TYR A 327 1.83 21.03 -9.48
C TYR A 327 0.91 21.02 -8.26
N SER A 328 1.10 21.96 -7.33
CA SER A 328 0.25 22.14 -6.15
C SER A 328 -1.14 22.70 -6.50
N SER A 329 -2.09 22.57 -5.57
CA SER A 329 -3.45 23.16 -5.64
C SER A 329 -3.50 24.66 -6.00
N SER A 330 -2.44 25.40 -5.70
CA SER A 330 -2.26 26.81 -6.06
C SER A 330 -1.94 27.06 -7.54
N HIS A 331 -1.57 26.03 -8.31
CA HIS A 331 -1.23 26.14 -9.72
C HIS A 331 -2.46 25.99 -10.62
N THR A 332 -2.45 26.70 -11.74
CA THR A 332 -3.49 26.65 -12.79
C THR A 332 -3.78 25.23 -13.30
N ILE A 333 -2.80 24.33 -13.30
CA ILE A 333 -2.97 22.94 -13.76
C ILE A 333 -3.87 22.17 -12.79
N ALA A 334 -3.60 22.22 -11.48
CA ALA A 334 -4.47 21.63 -10.48
C ALA A 334 -5.89 22.24 -10.51
N GLN A 335 -5.99 23.57 -10.63
CA GLN A 335 -7.26 24.30 -10.64
C GLN A 335 -8.17 24.02 -11.84
N ASN A 336 -7.63 23.53 -12.96
CA ASN A 336 -8.40 23.27 -14.19
C ASN A 336 -8.38 21.80 -14.62
N ALA A 337 -7.70 20.91 -13.88
CA ALA A 337 -7.55 19.50 -14.21
C ALA A 337 -8.83 18.68 -14.08
N LEU A 338 -9.71 19.02 -13.13
CA LEU A 338 -10.97 18.33 -12.88
C LEU A 338 -12.14 19.31 -12.91
N ALA A 339 -13.30 18.82 -13.36
CA ALA A 339 -14.59 19.48 -13.20
C ALA A 339 -15.69 18.42 -12.99
N LEU A 340 -16.76 18.80 -12.26
CA LEU A 340 -18.00 18.03 -12.21
C LEU A 340 -19.08 18.78 -13.00
N ILE A 341 -19.71 18.11 -13.96
CA ILE A 341 -20.76 18.67 -14.81
C ILE A 341 -22.00 17.79 -14.68
N GLY A 342 -22.87 18.12 -13.72
CA GLY A 342 -23.97 17.25 -13.32
C GLY A 342 -23.44 16.00 -12.63
N ASP A 343 -23.75 14.82 -13.18
CA ASP A 343 -23.28 13.52 -12.74
C ASP A 343 -21.96 13.07 -13.39
N LYS A 344 -21.33 13.92 -14.23
CA LYS A 344 -20.12 13.56 -14.98
C LYS A 344 -18.87 14.20 -14.39
N LEU A 345 -17.92 13.36 -14.03
CA LEU A 345 -16.55 13.78 -13.74
C LEU A 345 -15.79 13.92 -15.06
N LEU A 346 -15.31 15.14 -15.31
CA LEU A 346 -14.45 15.50 -16.44
C LEU A 346 -13.01 15.67 -15.95
N ILE A 347 -12.10 14.87 -16.48
CA ILE A 347 -10.66 15.06 -16.39
C ILE A 347 -10.21 15.82 -17.66
N ASN A 348 -9.72 17.04 -17.45
CA ASN A 348 -9.27 17.97 -18.48
C ASN A 348 -7.83 17.65 -18.93
N LEU A 349 -7.59 16.39 -19.30
CA LEU A 349 -6.28 15.83 -19.60
C LEU A 349 -5.54 16.57 -20.73
N GLY A 350 -6.25 17.11 -21.73
CA GLY A 350 -5.66 17.94 -22.78
C GLY A 350 -5.06 19.24 -22.22
N TYR A 351 -5.75 19.90 -21.29
CA TYR A 351 -5.24 21.09 -20.60
C TYR A 351 -3.99 20.75 -19.77
N ILE A 352 -4.00 19.62 -19.05
CA ILE A 352 -2.81 19.14 -18.32
C ILE A 352 -1.64 18.95 -19.28
N ILE A 353 -1.83 18.18 -20.35
CA ILE A 353 -0.81 17.89 -21.39
C ILE A 353 -0.30 19.18 -22.06
N ASN A 354 -1.15 20.17 -22.30
CA ASN A 354 -0.77 21.39 -23.02
C ASN A 354 -0.06 22.44 -22.13
N ASN A 355 -0.26 22.41 -20.81
CA ASN A 355 0.35 23.36 -19.88
C ASN A 355 1.56 22.80 -19.11
N GLN A 356 1.77 21.49 -19.08
CA GLN A 356 2.95 20.89 -18.44
C GLN A 356 4.26 21.09 -19.24
N THR A 357 5.40 20.98 -18.56
CA THR A 357 6.72 21.36 -19.09
C THR A 357 7.67 20.21 -19.37
N ILE A 358 7.28 18.95 -19.09
CA ILE A 358 8.15 17.76 -19.24
C ILE A 358 8.23 17.33 -20.72
N VAL A 359 7.08 17.20 -21.38
CA VAL A 359 6.97 16.62 -22.73
C VAL A 359 6.35 17.64 -23.67
N SER A 360 6.92 17.84 -24.87
CA SER A 360 6.30 18.73 -25.85
C SER A 360 4.90 18.22 -26.24
N SER A 361 3.88 19.08 -26.06
CA SER A 361 2.48 18.76 -26.32
C SER A 361 2.22 18.24 -27.75
N SER A 362 3.05 18.66 -28.72
CA SER A 362 3.09 18.14 -30.10
C SER A 362 3.24 16.61 -30.21
N LYS A 363 3.90 15.95 -29.24
CA LYS A 363 4.08 14.49 -29.21
C LYS A 363 2.76 13.72 -29.05
N PHE A 364 1.79 14.36 -28.40
CA PHE A 364 0.45 13.84 -28.13
C PHE A 364 -0.56 14.16 -29.24
N ALA A 365 -0.30 15.16 -30.08
CA ALA A 365 -1.05 15.40 -31.33
C ALA A 365 -0.51 14.56 -32.51
N THR A 366 0.66 13.93 -32.36
CA THR A 366 1.26 13.09 -33.41
C THR A 366 0.49 11.79 -33.56
N ALA A 367 -0.04 11.56 -34.77
CA ALA A 367 -0.75 10.35 -35.18
C ALA A 367 -0.07 9.06 -34.72
N SER A 368 -0.82 8.24 -33.99
CA SER A 368 -0.39 7.00 -33.33
C SER A 368 -1.61 6.36 -32.65
N ALA A 369 -1.49 5.09 -32.27
CA ALA A 369 -2.42 4.44 -31.35
C ALA A 369 -1.88 4.51 -29.92
N TYR A 370 -2.75 4.76 -28.95
CA TYR A 370 -2.42 4.82 -27.53
C TYR A 370 -3.39 3.96 -26.74
N ASN A 371 -2.87 3.17 -25.79
CA ASN A 371 -3.68 2.64 -24.71
C ASN A 371 -3.75 3.69 -23.59
N VAL A 372 -4.94 3.93 -23.03
CA VAL A 372 -5.13 4.78 -21.84
C VAL A 372 -5.81 3.97 -20.75
N GLU A 373 -5.10 3.78 -19.64
CA GLU A 373 -5.58 3.07 -18.46
C GLU A 373 -5.93 4.08 -17.37
N LEU A 374 -7.07 3.86 -16.69
CA LEU A 374 -7.66 4.77 -15.70
C LEU A 374 -7.90 4.04 -14.38
N PHE A 375 -7.53 4.72 -13.29
CA PHE A 375 -7.57 4.18 -11.95
C PHE A 375 -8.05 5.26 -10.98
N ILE A 376 -9.12 4.99 -10.24
CA ILE A 376 -9.85 6.00 -9.46
C ILE A 376 -10.21 5.42 -8.09
N THR A 377 -9.92 6.15 -7.02
CA THR A 377 -10.28 5.75 -5.65
C THR A 377 -11.62 6.39 -5.21
N GLN A 378 -12.28 5.77 -4.22
CA GLN A 378 -13.50 6.24 -3.53
C GLN A 378 -14.77 6.51 -4.36
N LEU A 379 -14.70 6.58 -5.70
CA LEU A 379 -15.83 6.82 -6.59
C LEU A 379 -16.41 5.52 -7.17
N SER A 380 -17.73 5.50 -7.34
CA SER A 380 -18.47 4.43 -8.00
C SER A 380 -18.97 4.94 -9.35
N ILE A 381 -18.73 4.18 -10.42
CA ILE A 381 -18.85 4.63 -11.82
C ILE A 381 -19.82 3.72 -12.59
N ASP A 382 -20.63 4.32 -13.47
CA ASP A 382 -21.72 3.65 -14.16
C ASP A 382 -21.26 2.92 -15.43
N GLY A 383 -21.91 1.80 -15.78
CA GLY A 383 -21.62 1.06 -17.02
C GLY A 383 -20.25 0.36 -17.09
N ILE A 384 -19.89 -0.45 -16.09
CA ILE A 384 -18.65 -1.26 -16.11
C ILE A 384 -18.94 -2.70 -16.54
N ALA A 385 -18.21 -3.19 -17.54
CA ALA A 385 -18.11 -4.60 -17.89
C ALA A 385 -16.62 -4.98 -18.05
N PHE A 386 -16.18 -6.04 -17.39
CA PHE A 386 -14.76 -6.35 -17.21
C PHE A 386 -14.14 -7.12 -18.39
N THR A 387 -13.75 -6.42 -19.47
CA THR A 387 -12.78 -6.92 -20.48
C THR A 387 -12.05 -5.78 -21.19
N ASP A 388 -10.72 -5.85 -21.19
CA ASP A 388 -9.75 -5.23 -22.12
C ASP A 388 -9.67 -3.68 -22.24
N SER A 389 -8.61 -3.24 -22.93
CA SER A 389 -8.05 -1.88 -22.93
C SER A 389 -8.71 -0.87 -23.89
N ILE A 390 -8.50 0.43 -23.62
CA ILE A 390 -9.05 1.53 -24.44
C ILE A 390 -8.03 2.01 -25.49
N ASP A 391 -8.25 1.65 -26.75
CA ASP A 391 -7.45 2.10 -27.91
C ASP A 391 -7.92 3.49 -28.41
N ILE A 392 -7.07 4.51 -28.27
CA ILE A 392 -7.24 5.82 -28.92
C ILE A 392 -6.37 5.87 -30.18
N GLN A 393 -7.00 5.91 -31.37
CA GLN A 393 -6.31 6.06 -32.66
C GLN A 393 -6.35 7.51 -33.16
N ILE A 394 -5.23 8.21 -33.06
CA ILE A 394 -5.04 9.52 -33.71
C ILE A 394 -4.58 9.28 -35.14
N ASN A 395 -5.38 9.69 -36.11
CA ASN A 395 -5.06 9.50 -37.52
C ASN A 395 -4.27 10.67 -38.10
N LYS A 396 -3.33 10.35 -38.99
CA LYS A 396 -2.74 11.33 -39.91
C LYS A 396 -3.61 11.35 -41.15
N GLU A 397 -4.02 12.53 -41.60
CA GLU A 397 -4.76 12.70 -42.86
C GLU A 397 -3.97 12.09 -44.03
N GLN A 398 -4.41 10.93 -44.52
CA GLN A 398 -4.00 10.43 -45.82
C GLN A 398 -4.97 10.96 -46.86
N ASN A 399 -4.55 12.00 -47.58
CA ASN A 399 -5.21 12.40 -48.81
C ASN A 399 -5.02 11.28 -49.86
N VAL A 400 -6.00 10.39 -49.97
CA VAL A 400 -6.00 9.29 -50.94
C VAL A 400 -6.33 9.85 -52.33
N THR A 401 -5.31 10.32 -53.04
CA THR A 401 -5.42 10.71 -54.44
C THR A 401 -5.63 9.47 -55.31
N ILE A 402 -6.88 9.19 -55.69
CA ILE A 402 -7.23 8.12 -56.62
C ILE A 402 -6.94 8.63 -58.05
N GLU A 403 -6.01 7.98 -58.76
CA GLU A 403 -5.75 8.32 -60.17
C GLU A 403 -6.88 7.88 -61.10
N SER A 404 -7.09 8.63 -62.18
CA SER A 404 -8.19 8.42 -63.11
C SER A 404 -8.06 7.09 -63.85
N GLY A 405 -8.95 6.15 -63.54
CA GLY A 405 -9.01 4.82 -64.15
C GLY A 405 -8.90 3.65 -63.16
N THR A 406 -8.51 3.89 -61.91
CA THR A 406 -8.40 2.83 -60.89
C THR A 406 -9.78 2.29 -60.49
N LYS A 407 -10.05 1.01 -60.78
CA LYS A 407 -11.29 0.34 -60.37
C LYS A 407 -11.16 -0.28 -58.99
N ILE A 408 -11.83 0.31 -57.99
CA ILE A 408 -11.93 -0.24 -56.63
C ILE A 408 -12.82 -1.49 -56.63
N ILE A 409 -12.41 -2.53 -55.89
CA ILE A 409 -13.17 -3.77 -55.68
C ILE A 409 -13.24 -4.02 -54.16
N GLY A 410 -14.19 -3.37 -53.51
CA GLY A 410 -14.40 -3.40 -52.06
C GLY A 410 -15.21 -2.20 -51.58
N ASN A 411 -15.73 -2.26 -50.35
CA ASN A 411 -16.50 -1.16 -49.77
C ASN A 411 -15.55 -0.11 -49.17
N LEU A 412 -15.39 1.01 -49.85
CA LEU A 412 -14.66 2.18 -49.35
C LEU A 412 -15.58 2.99 -48.43
N VAL A 413 -15.40 2.86 -47.11
CA VAL A 413 -16.11 3.66 -46.11
C VAL A 413 -15.24 4.88 -45.76
N ILE A 414 -15.54 6.02 -46.39
CA ILE A 414 -15.03 7.33 -45.95
C ILE A 414 -16.06 7.90 -44.97
N GLY A 415 -15.71 7.93 -43.69
CA GLY A 415 -16.39 8.77 -42.71
C GLY A 415 -15.85 10.20 -42.77
N ASN A 416 -16.73 11.19 -42.62
CA ASN A 416 -16.37 12.60 -42.49
C ASN A 416 -15.76 12.92 -41.12
#